data_AF-A0A957SKY0-F1
#
_entry.id   AF-A0A957SKY0-F1
#
_cell.length_a   1.000
_cell.length_b   1.000
_cell.length_c   1.000
_cell.angle_alpha   90.00
_cell.angle_beta   90.00
_cell.angle_gamma   90.00
#
_symmetry.space_group_name_H-M   'P 1'
#
loop_
_entity.id
_entity.type
_entity.pdbx_description
1 polymer ?
#
loop_
_entity_poly.entity_id
_entity_poly.type
_entity_poly.pdbx_seq_one_letter_code
_entity_poly.pdbx_strand_id
1 'polypeptide(L)' 'ADKPALGLTMFGVTTPCVQQIVAALESEYDCLVFHATGTGGQSMEKLVDSGLVAGVIDVTTTEVCDLLFGGVFSAGS' A
#
# COMPACT_ATOMS: atom_id res chain seq x y z
N ALA A 1 -23.46 5.19 4.20
CA ALA A 1 -22.77 4.33 3.23
C ALA A 1 -21.36 4.14 3.75
N ASP A 2 -20.83 2.92 3.68
CA ASP A 2 -19.43 2.68 4.07
C ASP A 2 -18.49 3.45 3.15
N LYS A 3 -17.41 3.99 3.71
CA LYS A 3 -16.42 4.74 2.93
C LYS A 3 -15.73 3.79 1.95
N PRO A 4 -15.48 4.20 0.69
CA PRO A 4 -14.70 3.39 -0.23
C PRO A 4 -13.31 3.11 0.34
N ALA A 5 -12.85 1.86 0.25
CA ALA A 5 -11.52 1.48 0.70
C ALA A 5 -10.43 2.02 -0.23
N LEU A 6 -9.37 2.56 0.35
CA LEU A 6 -8.19 3.09 -0.35
C LEU A 6 -6.95 2.37 0.17
N GLY A 7 -6.22 1.69 -0.71
CA GLY A 7 -4.97 1.00 -0.34
C GLY A 7 -3.77 1.95 -0.40
N LEU A 8 -2.88 1.89 0.60
CA LEU A 8 -1.62 2.66 0.62
C LEU A 8 -0.45 1.75 0.98
N THR A 9 0.67 1.85 0.28
CA THR A 9 1.92 1.18 0.66
C THR A 9 2.76 2.05 1.59
N MET A 10 3.47 1.42 2.53
CA MET A 10 4.24 2.09 3.58
C MET A 10 5.51 1.33 3.94
N PHE A 11 6.58 2.04 4.27
CA PHE A 11 7.73 1.51 5.01
C PHE A 11 8.08 2.47 6.14
N GLY A 12 8.86 2.03 7.12
CA GLY A 12 9.21 2.86 8.29
C GLY A 12 9.68 4.28 7.91
N VAL A 13 10.46 4.41 6.84
CA VAL A 13 10.99 5.69 6.33
C VAL A 13 9.95 6.56 5.61
N THR A 14 8.83 6.00 5.15
CA THR A 14 7.73 6.74 4.51
C THR A 14 6.53 6.99 5.44
N THR A 15 6.58 6.49 6.69
CA THR A 15 5.53 6.69 7.70
C THR A 15 5.01 8.14 7.78
N PRO A 16 5.86 9.19 7.82
CA PRO A 16 5.36 10.56 7.91
C PRO A 16 4.53 10.99 6.69
N CYS A 17 4.89 10.51 5.50
CA CYS A 17 4.14 10.79 4.27
C CYS A 17 2.79 10.06 4.28
N VAL A 18 2.78 8.77 4.62
CA VAL A 18 1.56 7.96 4.67
C VAL A 18 0.58 8.51 5.71
N GLN A 19 1.06 8.93 6.88
CA GLN A 19 0.20 9.55 7.90
C GLN A 19 -0.46 10.85 7.41
N GLN A 20 0.23 11.68 6.64
CA GLN A 20 -0.34 12.90 6.07
C GLN A 20 -1.43 12.58 5.04
N ILE A 21 -1.22 11.57 4.20
CA ILE A 21 -2.20 11.15 3.21
C ILE A 21 -3.45 10.58 3.90
N VAL A 22 -3.28 9.72 4.91
CA VAL A 22 -4.39 9.18 5.71
C VAL A 22 -5.18 10.32 6.35
N ALA A 23 -4.53 11.25 7.04
CA ALA A 23 -5.21 12.37 7.67
C ALA A 23 -5.97 13.27 6.66
N ALA A 24 -5.47 13.39 5.44
CA ALA A 24 -6.13 14.16 4.39
C ALA A 24 -7.37 13.46 3.81
N LEU A 25 -7.40 12.12 3.82
CA LEU A 25 -8.40 11.32 3.10
C LEU A 25 -9.35 10.55 4.02
N GLU A 26 -9.05 10.44 5.33
CA GLU A 26 -9.82 9.63 6.28
C GLU A 26 -11.28 10.07 6.41
N SER A 27 -11.63 11.32 6.04
CA SER A 27 -13.01 11.79 6.07
C SER A 27 -13.85 11.20 4.92
N GLU A 28 -13.21 10.82 3.82
CA GLU A 28 -13.85 10.37 2.57
C GLU A 28 -13.62 8.88 2.28
N TYR A 29 -12.50 8.32 2.73
CA TYR A 29 -12.04 6.96 2.42
C TYR A 29 -11.74 6.14 3.69
N ASP A 30 -11.89 4.83 3.59
CA ASP A 30 -11.33 3.88 4.57
C ASP A 30 -9.90 3.51 4.14
N CYS A 31 -8.90 4.07 4.83
CA CYS A 31 -7.49 3.95 4.44
C CYS A 31 -6.87 2.66 4.97
N LEU A 32 -6.55 1.73 4.08
CA LEU A 32 -5.89 0.46 4.38
C LEU A 32 -4.39 0.59 4.09
N VAL A 33 -3.56 0.53 5.14
CA VAL A 33 -2.09 0.68 5.01
C VAL A 33 -1.41 -0.69 4.97
N PHE A 34 -0.61 -0.93 3.93
CA PHE A 34 0.14 -2.16 3.68
C PHE A 34 1.64 -1.90 3.82
N HIS A 35 2.33 -2.75 4.57
CA HIS A 35 3.77 -2.63 4.75
C HIS A 35 4.52 -3.22 3.54
N ALA A 36 5.36 -2.44 2.87
CA ALA A 36 6.05 -2.78 1.64
C ALA A 36 7.23 -3.77 1.89
N THR A 37 6.90 -5.00 2.32
CA THR A 37 7.83 -6.09 2.64
C THR A 37 7.70 -7.31 1.72
N GLY A 38 7.25 -7.10 0.48
CA GLY A 38 6.81 -8.10 -0.50
C GLY A 38 5.40 -8.60 -0.22
N THR A 39 5.17 -9.12 0.98
CA THR A 39 3.85 -9.68 1.38
C THR A 39 2.75 -8.63 1.52
N GLY A 40 3.11 -7.39 1.84
CA GLY A 40 2.13 -6.30 1.94
C GLY A 40 1.65 -5.86 0.56
N GLY A 41 2.54 -5.67 -0.40
CA GLY A 41 2.17 -5.42 -1.80
C GLY A 41 1.24 -6.51 -2.35
N GLN A 42 1.60 -7.79 -2.19
CA GLN A 42 0.77 -8.92 -2.62
C GLN A 42 -0.61 -8.97 -1.94
N SER A 43 -0.70 -8.57 -0.67
CA SER A 43 -1.97 -8.53 0.05
C SER A 43 -2.87 -7.40 -0.46
N MET A 44 -2.28 -6.25 -0.78
CA MET A 44 -2.98 -5.13 -1.41
C MET A 44 -3.50 -5.52 -2.80
N GLU A 45 -2.67 -6.16 -3.63
CA GLU A 45 -3.04 -6.63 -4.97
C GLU A 45 -4.23 -7.58 -4.95
N LYS A 46 -4.27 -8.54 -4.01
CA LYS A 46 -5.43 -9.45 -3.85
C LYS A 46 -6.73 -8.72 -3.55
N LEU A 47 -6.67 -7.62 -2.81
CA LEU A 47 -7.85 -6.81 -2.50
C LEU A 47 -8.29 -5.95 -3.70
N VAL A 48 -7.34 -5.51 -4.52
CA VAL A 48 -7.62 -4.88 -5.82
C VAL A 48 -8.28 -5.87 -6.77
N ASP A 49 -7.72 -7.07 -6.91
CA ASP A 49 -8.25 -8.13 -7.80
C ASP A 49 -9.65 -8.60 -7.41
N SER A 50 -9.97 -8.59 -6.11
CA SER A 50 -11.31 -8.91 -5.60
C SER A 50 -12.30 -7.75 -5.67
N GLY A 51 -11.88 -6.57 -6.14
CA GLY A 51 -12.72 -5.37 -6.22
C GLY A 51 -13.12 -4.80 -4.86
N LEU A 52 -12.39 -5.16 -3.80
CA LEU A 52 -12.66 -4.69 -2.43
C LEU A 52 -12.00 -3.33 -2.15
N VAL A 53 -11.05 -2.91 -2.99
CA VAL A 53 -10.37 -1.62 -2.92
C VAL A 53 -10.83 -0.75 -4.09
N ALA A 54 -11.26 0.48 -3.80
CA ALA A 54 -11.75 1.44 -4.81
C ALA A 54 -10.60 2.17 -5.52
N GLY A 55 -9.42 2.23 -4.92
CA GLY A 55 -8.23 2.84 -5.49
C GLY A 55 -6.98 2.61 -4.64
N VAL A 56 -5.82 2.92 -5.20
CA VAL A 56 -4.52 2.72 -4.54
C VAL A 56 -3.67 3.98 -4.65
N ILE A 57 -2.95 4.29 -3.58
CA ILE A 57 -1.84 5.25 -3.56
C ILE A 57 -0.57 4.46 -3.20
N ASP A 58 0.18 4.06 -4.22
CA ASP A 58 1.41 3.30 -4.04
C ASP A 58 2.59 4.23 -3.76
N VAL A 59 2.69 4.68 -2.50
CA VAL A 59 3.70 5.65 -2.02
C VAL A 59 5.09 5.03 -1.90
N THR A 60 5.14 3.74 -1.56
CA THR A 60 6.37 3.03 -1.20
C THR A 60 6.59 1.86 -2.15
N THR A 61 7.25 2.13 -3.26
CA THR A 61 7.57 1.14 -4.31
C THR A 61 8.88 0.38 -4.08
N THR A 62 9.37 0.33 -2.83
CA THR A 62 10.69 -0.26 -2.51
C THR A 62 10.78 -1.76 -2.87
N GLU A 63 9.65 -2.46 -2.92
CA GLU A 63 9.57 -3.87 -3.30
C GLU A 63 10.06 -4.10 -4.75
N VAL A 64 9.96 -3.10 -5.62
CA VAL A 64 10.49 -3.14 -7.00
C VAL A 64 12.02 -3.11 -7.01
N CYS A 65 12.64 -2.30 -6.14
CA CYS A 65 14.10 -2.27 -6.00
C CYS A 65 14.62 -3.64 -5.53
N ASP A 66 13.95 -4.24 -4.54
CA ASP A 66 14.32 -5.55 -4.03
C ASP A 66 14.18 -6.64 -5.12
N LEU A 67 13.14 -6.58 -5.95
CA LEU A 67 13.00 -7.49 -7.11
C LEU A 67 14.16 -7.36 -8.11
N LEU A 68 14.56 -6.12 -8.45
CA LEU A 68 15.58 -5.87 -9.47
C LEU A 68 17.00 -6.16 -9.00
N PHE A 69 17.27 -6.03 -7.70
CA PHE A 69 18.63 -6.11 -7.15
C PHE A 69 18.84 -7.28 -6.17
N GLY A 70 17.87 -8.19 -6.05
CA GLY A 70 17.98 -9.38 -5.21
C GLY A 70 17.84 -9.09 -3.71
N GLY A 71 17.01 -8.12 -3.36
CA GLY A 71 16.64 -7.79 -1.99
C GLY A 71 15.70 -8.83 -1.36
N VAL A 72 15.48 -8.70 -0.05
CA VAL A 72 14.72 -9.67 0.76
C VAL A 72 13.21 -9.48 0.61
N PHE A 73 12.77 -8.26 0.34
CA PHE A 73 11.37 -7.83 0.28
C PHE A 73 10.91 -7.60 -1.16
N SER A 74 11.21 -8.54 -2.05
CA SER A 74 10.88 -8.46 -3.47
C SER A 74 9.37 -8.36 -3.73
N ALA A 75 8.99 -7.54 -4.71
CA ALA A 75 7.62 -7.45 -5.25
C ALA A 75 7.12 -8.76 -5.88
N GLY A 76 7.95 -9.79 -6.01
CA GLY A 76 7.52 -11.08 -6.55
C GLY A 76 8.45 -12.27 -6.32
N SER A 77 7.79 -13.43 -6.31
CA SER A 77 8.09 -14.68 -7.03
C SER A 77 6.79 -15.21 -7.59
#